data_AF-A0A847W5M0-F1
#
_entry.id   AF-A0A847W5M0-F1
#
_cell.length_a   1.000
_cell.length_b   1.000
_cell.length_c   1.000
_cell.angle_alpha   90.00
_cell.angle_beta   90.00
_cell.angle_gamma   90.00
#
_symmetry.space_group_name_H-M   'P 1'
#
loop_
_entity.id
_entity.type
_entity.pdbx_description
1 polymer ?
#
loop_
_entity_poly.entity_id
_entity_poly.type
_entity_poly.pdbx_seq_one_letter_code
_entity_poly.pdbx_strand_id
1 'polypeptide(L)'
;MSAIISINRFSSEKKLIAFAGLDPKVRQSGTWEAKSTRMSKRGNRLLRYTLIWTANNMRKHPSKMKDYYNKKRLETKSHYNALGHCAAKLCRYIFFILNNPDVEFIN
;
A
#
# COMPACT_ATOMS: atom_id res chain seq x y z
N MET A 1 -15.83 7.80 11.74
CA MET A 1 -14.50 8.43 11.91
C MET A 1 -13.74 8.35 10.59
N SER A 2 -13.42 9.49 9.98
CA SER A 2 -12.51 9.51 8.82
C SER A 2 -11.13 9.03 9.27
N ALA A 3 -10.58 8.02 8.58
CA ALA A 3 -9.30 7.42 8.98
C ALA A 3 -8.09 8.30 8.63
N ILE A 4 -8.24 9.24 7.70
CA ILE A 4 -7.23 10.21 7.30
C ILE A 4 -7.87 11.60 7.44
N ILE A 5 -7.37 12.39 8.40
CA ILE A 5 -7.92 13.72 8.71
C ILE A 5 -7.25 14.80 7.84
N SER A 6 -5.94 14.70 7.63
CA SER A 6 -5.16 15.57 6.73
C SER A 6 -3.90 14.85 6.27
N ILE A 7 -3.56 14.98 4.97
CA ILE A 7 -2.35 14.35 4.39
C ILE A 7 -1.07 15.01 4.92
N ASN A 8 -1.14 16.29 5.29
CA ASN A 8 -0.02 17.12 5.76
C ASN A 8 0.60 16.59 7.06
N ARG A 9 -0.10 15.67 7.76
CA ARG A 9 0.41 14.98 8.95
C ARG A 9 1.50 13.95 8.64
N PHE A 10 1.62 13.55 7.37
CA PHE A 10 2.59 12.55 6.94
C PHE A 10 3.71 13.24 6.16
N SER A 11 4.93 13.21 6.70
CA SER A 11 6.08 13.81 6.01
C SER A 11 6.58 12.98 4.80
N SER A 12 6.03 11.79 4.57
CA SER A 12 6.35 10.95 3.41
C SER A 12 5.28 9.88 3.19
N GLU A 13 5.19 9.36 1.96
CA GLU A 13 4.23 8.29 1.64
C GLU A 13 4.52 7.00 2.42
N LYS A 14 5.78 6.75 2.79
CA LYS A 14 6.17 5.61 3.64
C LYS A 14 5.52 5.68 5.02
N LYS A 15 5.40 6.88 5.61
CA LYS A 15 4.73 7.07 6.92
C LYS A 15 3.23 6.78 6.81
N LEU A 16 2.59 7.17 5.70
CA LEU A 16 1.19 6.83 5.46
C LEU A 16 0.99 5.31 5.31
N ILE A 17 1.87 4.63 4.57
CA ILE A 17 1.83 3.17 4.41
C ILE A 17 2.00 2.45 5.77
N ALA A 18 2.92 2.92 6.61
CA ALA A 18 3.12 2.39 7.96
C ALA A 18 1.91 2.66 8.87
N PHE A 19 1.29 3.84 8.76
CA PHE A 19 0.06 4.18 9.47
C PHE A 19 -1.13 3.32 9.04
N ALA A 20 -1.20 2.91 7.77
CA ALA A 20 -2.16 1.90 7.31
C ALA A 20 -1.77 0.47 7.74
N GLY A 21 -0.54 0.23 8.19
CA GLY A 21 -0.03 -1.09 8.55
C GLY A 21 0.15 -2.01 7.35
N LEU A 22 0.45 -1.44 6.19
CA LEU A 22 0.74 -2.14 4.94
C LEU A 22 2.25 -2.41 4.74
N ASP A 23 3.09 -1.84 5.61
CA ASP A 23 4.54 -2.03 5.63
C ASP A 23 4.92 -3.46 6.04
N PRO A 24 6.05 -4.00 5.55
CA PRO A 24 6.57 -5.27 6.02
C PRO A 24 7.06 -5.18 7.47
N LYS A 25 6.81 -6.22 8.27
CA LYS A 25 7.37 -6.34 9.62
C LYS A 25 8.88 -6.56 9.54
N VAL A 26 9.66 -5.66 10.12
CA VAL A 26 11.10 -5.88 10.32
C VAL A 26 11.29 -7.03 11.32
N ARG A 27 12.04 -8.07 10.92
CA ARG A 27 12.45 -9.19 11.79
C ARG A 27 13.95 -9.38 11.63
N GLN A 28 14.71 -8.93 12.62
CA GLN A 28 16.16 -9.02 12.68
C GLN A 28 16.58 -9.45 14.08
N SER A 29 17.68 -10.21 14.21
CA SER A 29 18.27 -10.60 15.49
C SER A 29 19.79 -10.67 15.35
N GLY A 30 20.53 -9.80 16.03
CA GLY A 30 21.99 -9.75 15.97
C GLY A 30 22.49 -9.63 14.52
N THR A 31 23.00 -10.74 13.99
CA THR A 31 23.54 -10.88 12.62
C THR A 31 22.54 -11.38 11.58
N TRP A 32 21.32 -11.75 11.98
CA TRP A 32 20.32 -12.35 11.09
C TRP A 32 19.24 -11.36 10.67
N GLU A 33 18.95 -11.31 9.37
CA GLU A 33 17.83 -10.59 8.79
C GLU A 33 16.91 -11.53 8.01
N ALA A 34 15.60 -11.42 8.25
CA ALA A 34 14.62 -12.26 7.57
C ALA A 34 14.49 -11.90 6.07
N LYS A 35 14.80 -12.85 5.18
CA LYS A 35 14.62 -12.71 3.72
C LYS A 35 13.16 -12.52 3.27
N SER A 36 12.20 -12.96 4.09
CA SER A 36 10.77 -12.84 3.81
C SER A 36 10.03 -12.42 5.08
N THR A 37 9.23 -11.37 4.97
CA THR A 37 8.52 -10.77 6.10
C THR A 37 7.04 -10.62 5.80
N ARG A 38 6.21 -10.74 6.84
CA ARG A 38 4.77 -10.54 6.74
C ARG A 38 4.42 -9.06 6.88
N MET A 39 3.30 -8.65 6.33
CA MET A 39 2.71 -7.33 6.57
C MET A 39 2.56 -7.06 8.08
N SER A 40 2.87 -5.84 8.51
CA SER A 40 2.92 -5.45 9.93
C SER A 40 1.56 -5.54 10.60
N LYS A 41 0.49 -5.08 9.93
CA LYS A 41 -0.87 -4.92 10.45
C LYS A 41 -0.99 -4.05 11.71
N ARG A 42 0.08 -3.33 12.10
CA ARG A 42 0.17 -2.49 13.32
C ARG A 42 -0.64 -1.20 13.22
N GLY A 43 -0.90 -0.72 12.00
CA GLY A 43 -1.65 0.50 11.72
C GLY A 43 -3.16 0.33 11.70
N ASN A 44 -3.88 1.40 11.30
CA ASN A 44 -5.33 1.48 11.30
C ASN A 44 -5.98 0.35 10.48
N ARG A 45 -6.74 -0.53 11.17
CA ARG A 45 -7.37 -1.72 10.59
C ARG A 45 -8.42 -1.37 9.53
N LEU A 46 -9.24 -0.35 9.79
CA LEU A 46 -10.30 0.08 8.87
C LEU A 46 -9.69 0.64 7.58
N LEU A 47 -8.69 1.52 7.72
CA LEU A 47 -7.96 2.08 6.58
C LEU A 47 -7.30 0.98 5.74
N ARG A 48 -6.65 0.01 6.38
CA ARG A 48 -6.04 -1.12 5.67
C ARG A 48 -7.07 -1.94 4.90
N TYR A 49 -8.21 -2.21 5.53
CA TYR A 49 -9.29 -2.98 4.91
C TYR A 49 -9.84 -2.25 3.68
N THR A 50 -10.14 -0.95 3.80
CA THR A 50 -10.67 -0.17 2.68
C THR A 50 -9.68 -0.10 1.54
N LEU A 51 -8.39 0.11 1.81
CA LEU A 51 -7.33 0.14 0.79
C LEU A 51 -7.14 -1.19 0.05
N ILE A 52 -7.24 -2.33 0.77
CA ILE A 52 -7.17 -3.65 0.13
C ILE A 52 -8.42 -3.92 -0.71
N TRP A 53 -9.59 -3.53 -0.21
CA TRP A 53 -10.86 -3.68 -0.91
C TRP A 53 -10.91 -2.84 -2.19
N THR A 54 -10.49 -1.58 -2.12
CA THR A 54 -10.38 -0.70 -3.30
C THR A 54 -9.36 -1.24 -4.30
N ALA A 55 -8.18 -1.68 -3.86
CA ALA A 55 -7.18 -2.29 -4.74
C ALA A 55 -7.73 -3.55 -5.45
N ASN A 56 -8.54 -4.36 -4.78
CA ASN A 56 -9.18 -5.52 -5.40
C ASN A 56 -10.24 -5.14 -6.43
N ASN A 57 -10.97 -4.04 -6.23
CA ASN A 57 -11.91 -3.56 -7.26
C ASN A 57 -11.17 -2.92 -8.45
N MET A 58 -10.14 -2.11 -8.21
CA MET A 58 -9.34 -1.50 -9.27
C MET A 58 -8.71 -2.54 -10.21
N ARG A 59 -8.22 -3.67 -9.69
CA ARG A 59 -7.59 -4.70 -10.55
C ARG A 59 -8.57 -5.37 -11.52
N LYS A 60 -9.89 -5.31 -11.27
CA LYS A 60 -10.88 -5.98 -12.11
C LYS A 60 -11.03 -5.29 -13.46
N HIS A 61 -10.74 -3.99 -13.52
CA HIS A 61 -10.82 -3.18 -14.74
C HIS A 61 -9.44 -3.05 -15.42
N PRO A 62 -9.39 -2.86 -16.75
CA PRO A 62 -8.15 -2.54 -17.46
C PRO A 62 -7.53 -1.26 -16.88
N SER A 63 -6.39 -1.38 -16.22
CA SER A 63 -5.69 -0.26 -15.59
C SER A 63 -4.26 -0.64 -15.28
N LYS A 64 -3.37 0.35 -15.09
CA LYS A 64 -1.99 0.09 -14.63
C LYS A 64 -1.93 -0.62 -13.27
N MET A 65 -3.01 -0.58 -12.48
CA MET A 65 -3.11 -1.34 -11.24
C MET A 65 -3.33 -2.84 -11.49
N LYS A 66 -4.12 -3.20 -12.53
CA LYS A 66 -4.27 -4.59 -12.98
C LYS A 66 -2.94 -5.16 -13.46
N ASP A 67 -2.18 -4.39 -14.23
CA ASP A 67 -0.86 -4.81 -14.72
C ASP A 67 0.12 -5.00 -13.57
N TYR A 68 0.12 -4.08 -12.61
CA TYR A 68 0.93 -4.20 -11.40
C TYR A 68 0.55 -5.42 -10.56
N TYR A 69 -0.75 -5.70 -10.41
CA TYR A 69 -1.25 -6.90 -9.74
C TYR A 69 -0.76 -8.17 -10.45
N ASN A 70 -0.89 -8.23 -11.78
CA ASN A 70 -0.46 -9.38 -12.58
C ASN A 70 1.06 -9.59 -12.46
N LYS A 71 1.85 -8.52 -12.54
CA LYS A 71 3.30 -8.57 -12.28
C LYS A 71 3.61 -9.19 -10.92
N LYS A 72 2.90 -8.79 -9.85
CA LYS A 72 3.09 -9.39 -8.52
C LYS A 72 2.66 -10.86 -8.45
N ARG A 73 1.63 -11.28 -9.19
CA ARG A 73 1.28 -12.70 -9.29
C ARG A 73 2.34 -13.52 -10.01
N LEU A 74 2.97 -12.97 -11.05
CA LEU A 74 4.08 -13.59 -11.77
C LEU A 74 5.33 -13.73 -10.89
N GLU A 75 5.58 -12.78 -9.98
CA GLU A 75 6.61 -12.86 -8.93
C GLU A 75 6.26 -13.88 -7.80
N THR A 76 5.45 -14.90 -8.10
CA THR A 76 5.00 -15.98 -7.21
C THR A 76 4.29 -15.52 -5.92
N LYS A 77 3.81 -14.27 -5.86
CA LYS A 77 3.04 -13.79 -4.70
C LYS A 77 1.62 -14.36 -4.71
N SER A 78 1.13 -14.72 -3.53
CA SER A 78 -0.27 -15.11 -3.35
C SER A 78 -1.22 -13.94 -3.64
N HIS A 79 -2.50 -14.24 -3.86
CA HIS A 79 -3.53 -13.23 -4.18
C HIS A 79 -3.51 -12.05 -3.19
N TYR A 80 -3.62 -12.34 -1.89
CA TYR A 80 -3.67 -11.30 -0.86
C TYR A 80 -2.33 -10.57 -0.67
N ASN A 81 -1.20 -11.23 -0.97
CA ASN A 81 0.10 -10.57 -0.94
C ASN A 81 0.23 -9.57 -2.11
N ALA A 82 -0.15 -9.97 -3.33
CA ALA A 82 -0.22 -9.07 -4.47
C ALA A 82 -1.19 -7.90 -4.23
N LEU A 83 -2.36 -8.15 -3.62
CA LEU A 83 -3.28 -7.08 -3.21
C LEU A 83 -2.66 -6.14 -2.17
N GLY A 84 -1.90 -6.64 -1.20
CA GLY A 84 -1.17 -5.82 -0.24
C GLY A 84 -0.18 -4.87 -0.91
N HIS A 85 0.55 -5.35 -1.92
CA HIS A 85 1.42 -4.50 -2.75
C HIS A 85 0.62 -3.44 -3.54
N CYS A 86 -0.53 -3.82 -4.12
CA CYS A 86 -1.39 -2.88 -4.84
C CYS A 86 -1.97 -1.80 -3.91
N ALA A 87 -2.42 -2.18 -2.71
CA ALA A 87 -2.88 -1.25 -1.68
C ALA A 87 -1.77 -0.28 -1.26
N ALA A 88 -0.54 -0.76 -1.09
CA ALA A 88 0.60 0.12 -0.81
C ALA A 88 0.91 1.05 -1.99
N LYS A 89 0.74 0.61 -3.25
CA LYS A 89 0.88 1.48 -4.44
C LYS A 89 -0.21 2.56 -4.46
N LEU A 90 -1.46 2.16 -4.18
CA LEU A 90 -2.60 3.08 -4.07
C LEU A 90 -2.37 4.16 -2.99
N CYS A 91 -1.82 3.80 -1.82
CA CYS A 91 -1.43 4.80 -0.82
C CYS A 91 -0.46 5.85 -1.35
N ARG A 92 0.50 5.46 -2.20
CA ARG A 92 1.46 6.40 -2.79
C ARG A 92 0.77 7.35 -3.76
N TYR A 93 -0.18 6.84 -4.55
CA TYR A 93 -0.99 7.66 -5.44
C TYR A 93 -1.82 8.69 -4.67
N ILE A 94 -2.53 8.26 -3.63
CA ILE A 94 -3.32 9.15 -2.76
C ILE A 94 -2.42 10.22 -2.14
N PHE A 95 -1.24 9.83 -1.63
CA PHE A 95 -0.29 10.78 -1.05
C PHE A 95 0.20 11.79 -2.09
N PHE A 96 0.52 11.35 -3.31
CA PHE A 96 0.98 12.24 -4.37
C PHE A 96 -0.10 13.23 -4.79
N ILE A 97 -1.32 12.75 -5.10
CA ILE A 97 -2.45 13.58 -5.55
C ILE A 97 -2.77 14.65 -4.51
N LEU A 98 -2.83 14.27 -3.23
CA LEU A 98 -3.21 15.22 -2.17
C LEU A 98 -2.10 16.23 -1.82
N ASN A 99 -0.83 15.93 -2.12
CA ASN A 99 0.27 16.87 -1.91
C ASN A 99 0.58 17.74 -3.14
N ASN A 100 0.08 17.37 -4.32
CA ASN A 100 0.35 18.07 -5.58
C ASN A 100 -0.98 18.34 -6.31
N PRO A 101 -1.84 19.23 -5.78
CA PRO A 101 -3.18 19.46 -6.34
C PRO A 101 -3.14 20.03 -7.76
N ASP A 102 -2.09 20.77 -8.11
CA ASP A 102 -1.94 21.43 -9.42
C ASP A 102 -1.22 20.55 -10.46
N VAL A 103 -0.77 19.35 -10.06
CA VAL A 103 -0.04 18.43 -10.95
C VAL A 103 -0.97 17.34 -11.44
N GLU A 104 -1.03 17.16 -12.76
CA GLU A 104 -1.81 16.09 -13.35
C GLU A 104 -1.30 14.72 -12.92
N PHE A 105 -2.19 13.90 -12.37
CA PHE A 105 -1.84 12.55 -11.95
C PHE A 105 -1.81 11.58 -13.13
N ILE A 106 -0.61 11.33 -13.65
CA ILE A 106 -0.38 10.33 -14.69
C ILE A 106 -0.14 8.97 -14.04
N ASN A 107 -1.20 8.16 -13.93
CA ASN A 107 -1.15 6.80 -13.38
C ASN A 107 -0.60 5.82 -14.40
#